data_AF-A0A430FNT6-F1
#
_entry.id   AF-A0A430FNT6-F1
#
_cell.length_a   1.000
_cell.length_b   1.000
_cell.length_c   1.000
_cell.angle_alpha   90.00
_cell.angle_beta   90.00
_cell.angle_gamma   90.00
#
_symmetry.space_group_name_H-M   'P 1'
#
loop_
_entity.id
_entity.type
_entity.pdbx_description
1 polymer ?
#
loop_
_entity_poly.entity_id
_entity_poly.type
_entity_poly.pdbx_seq_one_letter_code
_entity_poly.pdbx_strand_id
1 'polypeptide(L)'
;MWLVLLGLCGGALTPTQTAVNTRLRKAVGSPFRASLVSFTVGTIALIAVTLLIGPYPLVPAAAWNEPWWVWLPGLFGVVFLTGNVLLMPHLGSLQTVMMPVLGQIAAGLCIDAFGLLGVQRRPFTVFRGIGALLALAGFIVTIALANRIGTAHAGRERVPGSTRPGTAAEGAPAREKSGTAGASLWLWRAFGVCTGMCSAVQTAILGRLGTALGSPIKASLVSFMVGMLALAVVVGVAERSYDITPALRRNNPVWMWAGGLLGGVVVLTNSLLSSHLGTGLTVVIVLAGQVLGSVVIDHFGLLETPRKPVRILHVVGLAVAFAGIALIRLT
;
A
#
# COMPACT_ATOMS: atom_id res chain seq x y z
N MET A 1 12.45 15.01 16.03
CA MET A 1 11.19 14.55 16.65
C MET A 1 9.98 14.73 15.73
N TRP A 2 9.72 15.94 15.22
CA TRP A 2 8.53 16.20 14.38
C TRP A 2 8.47 15.35 13.09
N LEU A 3 9.60 15.13 12.41
CA LEU A 3 9.66 14.29 11.20
C LEU A 3 9.25 12.82 11.47
N VAL A 4 9.54 12.31 12.67
CA VAL A 4 9.17 10.94 13.07
C VAL A 4 7.65 10.84 13.24
N LEU A 5 7.05 11.81 13.92
CA LEU A 5 5.59 11.88 14.07
C LEU A 5 4.90 12.02 12.71
N LEU A 6 5.43 12.88 11.84
CA LEU A 6 4.91 13.07 10.48
C LEU A 6 4.95 11.75 9.68
N GLY A 7 6.04 10.98 9.78
CA GLY A 7 6.14 9.67 9.13
C GLY A 7 5.19 8.62 9.71
N LEU A 8 5.01 8.59 11.04
CA LEU A 8 4.05 7.68 11.68
C LEU A 8 2.62 8.00 11.25
N CYS A 9 2.25 9.29 11.21
CA CYS A 9 0.95 9.74 10.73
C CYS A 9 0.76 9.41 9.25
N GLY A 10 1.73 9.75 8.38
CA GLY A 10 1.67 9.42 6.95
C GLY A 10 1.58 7.93 6.69
N GLY A 11 2.30 7.12 7.45
CA GLY A 11 2.18 5.67 7.40
C GLY A 11 0.77 5.20 7.76
N ALA A 12 0.20 5.70 8.87
CA ALA A 12 -1.15 5.33 9.33
C ALA A 12 -2.27 5.76 8.35
N LEU A 13 -2.01 6.74 7.49
CA LEU A 13 -2.93 7.12 6.42
C LEU A 13 -2.97 6.09 5.28
N THR A 14 -1.93 5.28 5.05
CA THR A 14 -1.91 4.33 3.92
C THR A 14 -3.00 3.24 4.03
N PRO A 15 -3.20 2.58 5.20
CA PRO A 15 -4.31 1.64 5.37
C PRO A 15 -5.67 2.32 5.24
N THR A 16 -5.81 3.53 5.77
CA THR A 16 -7.02 4.36 5.66
C THR A 16 -7.34 4.64 4.20
N GLN A 17 -6.36 5.11 3.43
CA GLN A 17 -6.45 5.34 1.98
C GLN A 17 -6.86 4.06 1.24
N THR A 18 -6.30 2.91 1.60
CA THR A 18 -6.61 1.62 0.97
C THR A 18 -8.06 1.23 1.22
N ALA A 19 -8.56 1.38 2.45
CA ALA A 19 -9.95 1.12 2.79
C ALA A 19 -10.90 2.07 2.02
N VAL A 20 -10.56 3.36 1.97
CA VAL A 20 -11.32 4.38 1.24
C VAL A 20 -11.43 4.05 -0.25
N ASN A 21 -10.32 3.74 -0.90
CA ASN A 21 -10.30 3.39 -2.32
C ASN A 21 -10.99 2.04 -2.60
N THR A 22 -10.94 1.10 -1.65
CA THR A 22 -11.67 -0.17 -1.78
C THR A 22 -13.18 0.05 -1.70
N ARG A 23 -13.65 0.97 -0.84
CA ARG A 23 -15.07 1.36 -0.82
C ARG A 23 -15.46 2.05 -2.12
N LEU A 24 -14.64 2.98 -2.63
CA LEU A 24 -14.88 3.64 -3.91
C LEU A 24 -14.93 2.64 -5.07
N ARG A 25 -14.06 1.62 -5.07
CA ARG A 25 -14.13 0.49 -6.02
C ARG A 25 -15.47 -0.22 -5.97
N LYS A 26 -16.02 -0.48 -4.78
CA LYS A 26 -17.36 -1.11 -4.66
C LYS A 26 -18.46 -0.22 -5.27
N ALA A 27 -18.35 1.10 -5.10
CA ALA A 27 -19.33 2.05 -5.61
C ALA A 27 -19.25 2.22 -7.14
N VAL A 28 -18.04 2.31 -7.72
CA VAL A 28 -17.81 2.51 -9.16
C VAL A 28 -17.84 1.18 -9.94
N GLY A 29 -17.58 0.06 -9.28
CA GLY A 29 -17.56 -1.28 -9.87
C GLY A 29 -16.21 -1.68 -10.51
N SER A 30 -15.21 -0.81 -10.51
CA SER A 30 -13.88 -1.09 -11.05
C SER A 30 -12.74 -0.57 -10.14
N PRO A 31 -11.66 -1.36 -9.97
CA PRO A 31 -10.44 -0.89 -9.30
C PRO A 31 -9.71 0.20 -10.09
N PHE A 32 -9.70 0.14 -11.42
CA PHE A 32 -9.01 1.11 -12.27
C PHE A 32 -9.74 2.45 -12.29
N ARG A 33 -11.09 2.45 -12.42
CA ARG A 33 -11.88 3.69 -12.33
C ARG A 33 -11.80 4.32 -10.94
N ALA A 34 -11.87 3.52 -9.87
CA ALA A 34 -11.70 4.05 -8.51
C ALA A 34 -10.31 4.67 -8.32
N SER A 35 -9.26 4.01 -8.83
CA SER A 35 -7.91 4.57 -8.78
C SER A 35 -7.78 5.83 -9.62
N LEU A 36 -8.40 5.89 -10.81
CA LEU A 36 -8.41 7.09 -11.67
C LEU A 36 -9.05 8.28 -10.95
N VAL A 37 -10.19 8.09 -10.29
CA VAL A 37 -10.82 9.12 -9.46
C VAL A 37 -9.86 9.59 -8.37
N SER A 38 -9.23 8.67 -7.64
CA SER A 38 -8.29 9.03 -6.57
C SER A 38 -7.05 9.76 -7.09
N PHE A 39 -6.45 9.31 -8.19
CA PHE A 39 -5.35 10.03 -8.82
C PHE A 39 -5.78 11.41 -9.35
N THR A 40 -7.00 11.55 -9.85
CA THR A 40 -7.54 12.84 -10.30
C THR A 40 -7.71 13.80 -9.13
N VAL A 41 -8.38 13.37 -8.05
CA VAL A 41 -8.56 14.18 -6.83
C VAL A 41 -7.21 14.55 -6.20
N GLY A 42 -6.28 13.60 -6.13
CA GLY A 42 -4.92 13.85 -5.64
C GLY A 42 -4.14 14.82 -6.51
N THR A 43 -4.27 14.72 -7.84
CA THR A 43 -3.66 15.66 -8.79
C THR A 43 -4.20 17.08 -8.59
N ILE A 44 -5.52 17.24 -8.50
CA ILE A 44 -6.16 18.55 -8.25
C ILE A 44 -5.66 19.16 -6.93
N ALA A 45 -5.61 18.36 -5.86
CA ALA A 45 -5.10 18.81 -4.56
C ALA A 45 -3.63 19.23 -4.65
N LEU A 46 -2.78 18.44 -5.33
CA LEU A 46 -1.37 18.75 -5.50
C LEU A 46 -1.14 19.97 -6.41
N ILE A 47 -1.96 20.19 -7.44
CA ILE A 47 -1.94 21.41 -8.24
C ILE A 47 -2.24 22.60 -7.33
N ALA A 48 -3.32 22.56 -6.55
CA ALA A 48 -3.66 23.64 -5.63
C ALA A 48 -2.52 23.95 -4.64
N VAL A 49 -1.95 22.92 -4.00
CA VAL A 49 -0.81 23.08 -3.08
C VAL A 49 0.42 23.65 -3.80
N THR A 50 0.71 23.19 -5.02
CA THR A 50 1.86 23.66 -5.81
C THR A 50 1.71 25.13 -6.19
N LEU A 51 0.52 25.54 -6.62
CA LEU A 51 0.20 26.91 -6.99
C LEU A 51 0.26 27.86 -5.79
N LEU A 52 -0.16 27.40 -4.60
CA LEU A 52 -0.16 28.18 -3.37
C LEU A 52 1.25 28.34 -2.76
N ILE A 53 2.07 27.29 -2.79
CA ILE A 53 3.34 27.28 -2.07
C ILE A 53 4.49 27.85 -2.90
N GLY A 54 4.54 27.61 -4.21
CA GLY A 54 5.50 28.22 -5.14
C GLY A 54 6.97 28.12 -4.72
N PRO A 55 7.78 27.41 -5.51
CA PRO A 55 8.57 28.27 -6.39
C PRO A 55 8.42 27.88 -7.85
N TYR A 56 8.17 28.87 -8.70
CA TYR A 56 8.23 28.73 -10.15
C TYR A 56 9.69 28.92 -10.62
N PRO A 57 10.12 28.26 -11.71
CA PRO A 57 9.35 27.42 -12.63
C PRO A 57 8.99 26.03 -12.06
N LEU A 58 7.90 25.44 -12.56
CA LEU A 58 7.43 24.10 -12.17
C LEU A 58 8.45 23.01 -12.50
N VAL A 59 9.22 23.18 -13.57
CA VAL A 59 10.32 22.29 -13.93
C VAL A 59 11.56 23.14 -14.19
N PRO A 60 12.56 23.12 -13.29
CA PRO A 60 13.84 23.76 -13.54
C PRO A 60 14.54 23.17 -14.77
N ALA A 61 15.28 23.98 -15.52
CA ALA A 61 16.00 23.51 -16.71
C ALA A 61 16.94 22.32 -16.41
N ALA A 62 17.57 22.33 -15.23
CA ALA A 62 18.45 21.25 -14.76
C ALA A 62 17.75 19.88 -14.63
N ALA A 63 16.44 19.85 -14.37
CA ALA A 63 15.71 18.60 -14.21
C ALA A 63 15.59 17.81 -15.53
N TRP A 64 15.69 18.47 -16.68
CA TRP A 64 15.67 17.81 -17.99
C TRP A 64 16.92 16.99 -18.30
N ASN A 65 18.00 17.19 -17.54
CA ASN A 65 19.22 16.38 -17.64
C ASN A 65 19.09 15.04 -16.92
N GLU A 66 18.02 14.84 -16.13
CA GLU A 66 17.75 13.55 -15.49
C GLU A 66 17.34 12.50 -16.52
N PRO A 67 17.66 11.22 -16.29
CA PRO A 67 17.20 10.14 -17.14
C PRO A 67 15.67 10.09 -17.26
N TRP A 68 15.17 9.69 -18.44
CA TRP A 68 13.74 9.64 -18.75
C TRP A 68 12.90 8.83 -17.73
N TRP A 69 13.48 7.77 -17.14
CA TRP A 69 12.78 6.93 -16.16
C TRP A 69 12.48 7.66 -14.84
N VAL A 70 13.19 8.76 -14.54
CA VAL A 70 12.94 9.58 -13.34
C VAL A 70 11.55 10.23 -13.37
N TRP A 71 10.96 10.35 -14.56
CA TRP A 71 9.64 10.92 -14.80
C TRP A 71 8.49 9.91 -14.68
N LEU A 72 8.79 8.63 -14.44
CA LEU A 72 7.79 7.56 -14.39
C LEU A 72 7.42 6.99 -13.00
N PRO A 73 7.66 7.66 -11.84
CA PRO A 73 7.28 7.09 -10.54
C PRO A 73 5.76 6.89 -10.43
N GLY A 74 4.97 7.68 -11.16
CA GLY A 74 3.52 7.57 -11.21
C GLY A 74 3.02 6.18 -11.63
N LEU A 75 3.70 5.53 -12.58
CA LEU A 75 3.33 4.20 -13.07
C LEU A 75 3.42 3.15 -11.96
N PHE A 76 4.50 3.18 -11.19
CA PHE A 76 4.68 2.30 -10.04
C PHE A 76 3.67 2.59 -8.91
N GLY A 77 3.31 3.86 -8.73
CA GLY A 77 2.24 4.26 -7.82
C GLY A 77 0.87 3.71 -8.21
N VAL A 78 0.56 3.68 -9.51
CA VAL A 78 -0.68 3.07 -10.02
C VAL A 78 -0.72 1.57 -9.69
N VAL A 79 0.38 0.85 -9.93
CA VAL A 79 0.47 -0.59 -9.62
C VAL A 79 0.30 -0.83 -8.13
N PHE A 80 0.98 -0.04 -7.28
CA PHE A 80 0.87 -0.16 -5.83
C PHE A 80 -0.55 0.12 -5.31
N LEU A 81 -1.13 1.25 -5.71
CA LEU A 81 -2.46 1.67 -5.23
C LEU A 81 -3.55 0.71 -5.70
N THR A 82 -3.60 0.45 -7.01
CA THR A 82 -4.60 -0.44 -7.62
C THR A 82 -4.42 -1.86 -7.10
N GLY A 83 -3.16 -2.29 -6.93
CA GLY A 83 -2.81 -3.56 -6.34
C GLY A 83 -3.36 -3.73 -4.92
N ASN A 84 -3.17 -2.75 -4.04
CA ASN A 84 -3.71 -2.81 -2.68
C ASN A 84 -5.25 -2.84 -2.65
N VAL A 85 -5.90 -2.09 -3.55
CA VAL A 85 -7.36 -2.13 -3.73
C VAL A 85 -7.85 -3.49 -4.23
N LEU A 86 -7.05 -4.18 -5.06
CA LEU A 86 -7.31 -5.53 -5.54
C LEU A 86 -7.09 -6.59 -4.45
N LEU A 87 -6.05 -6.43 -3.63
CA LEU A 87 -5.66 -7.37 -2.57
C LEU A 87 -6.65 -7.37 -1.39
N MET A 88 -7.22 -6.21 -1.06
CA MET A 88 -8.06 -6.02 0.14
C MET A 88 -9.20 -7.05 0.29
N PRO A 89 -10.00 -7.37 -0.75
CA PRO A 89 -11.08 -8.36 -0.64
C PRO A 89 -10.60 -9.82 -0.53
N HIS A 90 -9.37 -10.11 -0.97
CA HIS A 90 -8.84 -11.49 -1.02
C HIS A 90 -7.96 -11.84 0.18
N LEU A 91 -7.16 -10.88 0.66
CA LEU A 91 -6.23 -11.08 1.77
C LEU A 91 -6.73 -10.48 3.10
N GLY A 92 -7.64 -9.51 3.03
CA GLY A 92 -8.04 -8.68 4.15
C GLY A 92 -7.02 -7.59 4.50
N SER A 93 -7.43 -6.67 5.37
CA SER A 93 -6.69 -5.46 5.77
C SER A 93 -5.24 -5.71 6.17
N LEU A 94 -5.00 -6.47 7.24
CA LEU A 94 -3.66 -6.76 7.73
C LEU A 94 -2.70 -7.34 6.67
N GLN A 95 -3.12 -8.35 5.91
CA GLN A 95 -2.25 -8.95 4.89
C GLN A 95 -2.05 -8.04 3.67
N THR A 96 -3.02 -7.19 3.35
CA THR A 96 -2.91 -6.19 2.28
C THR A 96 -1.90 -5.10 2.62
N VAL A 97 -1.64 -4.86 3.90
CA VAL A 97 -0.53 -4.01 4.34
C VAL A 97 0.77 -4.81 4.39
N MET A 98 0.77 -5.99 5.04
CA MET A 98 2.01 -6.72 5.29
C MET A 98 2.68 -7.28 4.03
N MET A 99 1.94 -7.77 3.04
CA MET A 99 2.54 -8.31 1.81
C MET A 99 3.35 -7.24 1.04
N PRO A 100 2.81 -6.04 0.79
CA PRO A 100 3.60 -4.96 0.23
C PRO A 100 4.78 -4.53 1.09
N VAL A 101 4.63 -4.49 2.42
CA VAL A 101 5.75 -4.14 3.32
C VAL A 101 6.94 -5.09 3.16
N LEU A 102 6.69 -6.41 3.03
CA LEU A 102 7.74 -7.39 2.74
C LEU A 102 8.46 -7.07 1.42
N GLY A 103 7.69 -6.75 0.36
CA GLY A 103 8.23 -6.35 -0.93
C GLY A 103 9.02 -5.04 -0.87
N GLN A 104 8.57 -4.07 -0.09
CA GLN A 104 9.27 -2.80 0.11
C GLN A 104 10.63 -2.99 0.80
N ILE A 105 10.70 -3.86 1.82
CA ILE A 105 11.96 -4.17 2.51
C ILE A 105 12.91 -4.90 1.57
N ALA A 106 12.43 -5.93 0.86
CA ALA A 106 13.24 -6.70 -0.07
C ALA A 106 13.81 -5.82 -1.19
N ALA A 107 12.95 -5.07 -1.89
CA ALA A 107 13.36 -4.17 -2.96
C ALA A 107 14.25 -3.03 -2.42
N GLY A 108 13.95 -2.48 -1.24
CA GLY A 108 14.76 -1.43 -0.62
C GLY A 108 16.18 -1.88 -0.32
N LEU A 109 16.36 -3.10 0.21
CA LEU A 109 17.69 -3.69 0.45
C LEU A 109 18.44 -3.93 -0.86
N CYS A 110 17.76 -4.40 -1.91
CA CYS A 110 18.37 -4.55 -3.23
C CYS A 110 18.81 -3.19 -3.81
N ILE A 111 17.94 -2.19 -3.75
CA ILE A 111 18.25 -0.83 -4.24
C ILE A 111 19.47 -0.26 -3.50
N ASP A 112 19.49 -0.36 -2.17
CA ASP A 112 20.60 0.12 -1.34
C ASP A 112 21.92 -0.63 -1.62
N ALA A 113 21.88 -1.97 -1.69
CA ALA A 113 23.08 -2.80 -1.81
C ALA A 113 23.79 -2.64 -3.16
N PHE A 114 23.00 -2.51 -4.24
CA PHE A 114 23.50 -2.38 -5.60
C PHE A 114 23.60 -0.93 -6.07
N GLY A 115 23.08 0.05 -5.30
CA GLY A 115 23.03 1.45 -5.73
C GLY A 115 22.12 1.65 -6.95
N LEU A 116 21.07 0.84 -7.08
CA LEU A 116 20.14 0.93 -8.22
C LEU A 116 19.48 2.31 -8.23
N LEU A 117 19.07 2.77 -9.43
CA LEU A 117 18.38 4.05 -9.62
C LEU A 117 19.22 5.29 -9.23
N GLY A 118 20.55 5.12 -9.10
CA GLY A 118 21.48 6.18 -8.73
C GLY A 118 21.38 6.62 -7.26
N VAL A 119 20.85 5.76 -6.39
CA VAL A 119 20.91 5.94 -4.94
C VAL A 119 22.35 5.68 -4.47
N GLN A 120 22.81 6.40 -3.44
CA GLN A 120 24.11 6.12 -2.82
C GLN A 120 24.19 4.66 -2.38
N ARG A 121 25.16 3.92 -2.94
CA ARG A 121 25.40 2.52 -2.60
C ARG A 121 25.77 2.39 -1.13
N ARG A 122 25.03 1.56 -0.40
CA ARG A 122 25.31 1.22 0.99
C ARG A 122 25.68 -0.26 1.07
N PRO A 123 26.89 -0.62 1.51
CA PRO A 123 27.32 -2.01 1.55
C PRO A 123 26.37 -2.85 2.41
N PHE A 124 26.18 -4.10 2.01
CA PHE A 124 25.35 -5.04 2.75
C PHE A 124 26.18 -5.60 3.91
N THR A 125 25.89 -5.17 5.12
CA THR A 125 26.54 -5.66 6.35
C THR A 125 25.82 -6.91 6.86
N VAL A 126 26.53 -7.76 7.60
CA VAL A 126 25.93 -8.95 8.24
C VAL A 126 24.76 -8.56 9.14
N PHE A 127 24.88 -7.45 9.85
CA PHE A 127 23.83 -6.91 10.71
C PHE A 127 22.59 -6.44 9.94
N ARG A 128 22.75 -5.87 8.74
CA ARG A 128 21.62 -5.59 7.83
C ARG A 128 20.92 -6.87 7.39
N GLY A 129 21.68 -7.95 7.15
CA GLY A 129 21.12 -9.27 6.88
C GLY A 129 20.30 -9.83 8.05
N ILE A 130 20.83 -9.77 9.27
CA ILE A 130 20.14 -10.20 10.49
C ILE A 130 18.88 -9.35 10.72
N GLY A 131 18.97 -8.03 10.55
CA GLY A 131 17.84 -7.12 10.68
C GLY A 131 16.73 -7.41 9.66
N ALA A 132 17.09 -7.72 8.42
CA ALA A 132 16.15 -8.14 7.38
C ALA A 132 15.45 -9.46 7.76
N LEU A 133 16.20 -10.45 8.23
CA LEU A 133 15.64 -11.73 8.66
C LEU A 133 14.68 -11.55 9.86
N LEU A 134 15.04 -10.73 10.83
CA LEU A 134 14.16 -10.39 11.97
C LEU A 134 12.88 -9.68 11.51
N ALA A 135 12.99 -8.72 10.58
CA ALA A 135 11.85 -8.03 9.99
C ALA A 135 10.89 -9.03 9.32
N LEU A 136 11.43 -9.87 8.44
CA LEU A 136 10.68 -10.90 7.71
C LEU A 136 10.04 -11.91 8.67
N ALA A 137 10.79 -12.40 9.67
CA ALA A 137 10.30 -13.36 10.65
C ALA A 137 9.15 -12.78 11.49
N GLY A 138 9.27 -11.54 11.96
CA GLY A 138 8.22 -10.85 12.72
C GLY A 138 6.92 -10.69 11.93
N PHE A 139 7.01 -10.36 10.64
CA PHE A 139 5.83 -10.30 9.76
C PHE A 139 5.24 -11.69 9.50
N ILE A 140 6.06 -12.69 9.18
CA ILE A 140 5.59 -14.07 8.93
C ILE A 140 4.85 -14.61 10.15
N VAL A 141 5.38 -14.41 11.36
CA VAL A 141 4.73 -14.83 12.61
C VAL A 141 3.36 -14.15 12.76
N THR A 142 3.30 -12.84 12.54
CA THR A 142 2.03 -12.08 12.63
C THR A 142 0.99 -12.62 11.64
N ILE A 143 1.40 -12.92 10.40
CA ILE A 143 0.51 -13.46 9.35
C ILE A 143 0.07 -14.90 9.64
N ALA A 144 1.02 -15.76 10.01
CA ALA A 144 0.76 -17.17 10.30
C ALA A 144 -0.24 -17.30 11.47
N LEU A 145 -0.08 -16.45 12.48
CA LEU A 145 -0.99 -16.44 13.61
C LEU A 145 -2.38 -15.90 13.24
N ALA A 146 -2.45 -14.81 12.46
CA ALA A 146 -3.71 -14.27 11.98
C ALA A 146 -4.51 -15.31 11.19
N ASN A 147 -3.85 -16.13 10.37
CA ASN A 147 -4.48 -17.21 9.61
C ASN A 147 -5.02 -18.33 10.49
N ARG A 148 -4.24 -18.79 11.49
CA ARG A 148 -4.66 -19.87 12.40
C ARG A 148 -5.89 -19.50 13.23
N ILE A 149 -6.00 -18.22 13.60
CA ILE A 149 -7.13 -17.72 14.38
C ILE A 149 -8.41 -17.65 13.54
N GLY A 150 -8.30 -17.24 12.26
CA GLY A 150 -9.43 -17.23 11.33
C GLY A 150 -10.02 -18.64 11.12
N THR A 151 -9.15 -19.65 10.98
CA THR A 151 -9.59 -21.05 10.86
C THR A 151 -10.18 -21.61 12.16
N ALA A 152 -9.67 -21.20 13.33
CA ALA A 152 -10.17 -21.66 14.63
C ALA A 152 -11.56 -21.09 14.98
N HIS A 153 -11.85 -19.84 14.62
CA HIS A 153 -13.19 -19.26 14.82
C HIS A 153 -14.21 -19.84 13.83
N ALA A 154 -13.83 -20.03 12.56
CA ALA A 154 -14.70 -20.70 11.57
C ALA A 154 -15.04 -22.15 11.94
N GLY A 155 -14.15 -22.82 12.71
CA GLY A 155 -14.42 -24.15 13.27
C GLY A 155 -15.35 -24.14 14.49
N ARG A 156 -15.42 -23.03 15.24
CA ARG A 156 -16.29 -22.88 16.43
C ARG A 156 -17.72 -22.45 16.09
N GLU A 157 -17.93 -21.71 15.01
CA GLU A 157 -19.28 -21.37 14.51
C GLU A 157 -20.00 -22.54 13.85
N ARG A 158 -19.28 -23.62 13.49
CA ARG A 158 -19.88 -24.92 13.15
C ARG A 158 -20.26 -25.68 14.41
N VAL A 159 -21.29 -25.19 15.11
CA VAL A 159 -21.93 -25.96 16.18
C VAL A 159 -22.66 -27.17 15.57
N PRO A 160 -22.40 -28.42 15.99
CA PRO A 160 -23.15 -29.58 15.54
C PRO A 160 -24.53 -29.58 16.22
N GLY A 161 -25.54 -29.05 15.53
CA GLY A 161 -26.87 -28.92 16.11
C GLY A 161 -27.92 -28.36 15.16
N SER A 162 -28.07 -28.92 13.96
CA SER A 162 -29.31 -28.82 13.19
C SER A 162 -29.47 -29.98 12.21
N THR A 163 -29.49 -31.20 12.74
CA THR A 163 -30.09 -32.33 12.04
C THR A 163 -31.61 -32.20 12.12
N ARG A 164 -32.24 -31.62 11.09
CA ARG A 164 -33.60 -32.02 10.70
C ARG A 164 -33.44 -33.19 9.71
N PRO A 165 -33.92 -34.41 10.02
CA PRO A 165 -33.93 -35.48 9.04
C PRO A 165 -35.09 -35.26 8.07
N GLY A 166 -34.80 -35.29 6.77
CA GLY A 166 -35.84 -35.36 5.73
C GLY A 166 -35.62 -34.41 4.57
N THR A 167 -34.86 -34.85 3.58
CA THR A 167 -35.29 -35.06 2.18
C THR A 167 -34.05 -35.25 1.33
N ALA A 168 -33.97 -36.42 0.69
CA ALA A 168 -32.97 -36.71 -0.31
C ALA A 168 -33.12 -35.74 -1.49
N ALA A 169 -32.04 -35.04 -1.80
CA ALA A 169 -31.83 -34.44 -3.11
C ALA A 169 -30.45 -34.90 -3.59
N GLU A 170 -30.48 -35.89 -4.47
CA GLU A 170 -29.38 -36.33 -5.30
C GLU A 170 -28.81 -35.14 -6.11
N GLY A 171 -27.49 -35.13 -6.32
CA GLY A 171 -26.85 -34.28 -7.33
C GLY A 171 -26.13 -33.03 -6.82
N ALA A 172 -25.25 -33.14 -5.81
CA ALA A 172 -24.24 -32.11 -5.56
C ALA A 172 -22.90 -32.53 -6.22
N PRO A 173 -22.33 -31.74 -7.14
CA PRO A 173 -21.06 -32.09 -7.77
C PRO A 173 -19.94 -32.12 -6.72
N ALA A 174 -19.05 -33.08 -6.89
CA ALA A 174 -17.98 -33.43 -6.00
C ALA A 174 -17.13 -32.23 -5.58
N ARG A 175 -16.74 -32.29 -4.32
CA ARG A 175 -15.92 -31.36 -3.55
C ARG A 175 -14.50 -31.29 -4.13
N GLU A 176 -14.30 -30.48 -5.17
CA GLU A 176 -13.00 -30.32 -5.85
C GLU A 176 -12.49 -28.87 -5.83
N LYS A 177 -12.34 -28.23 -4.66
CA LYS A 177 -11.72 -26.88 -4.55
C LYS A 177 -10.94 -26.62 -3.25
N SER A 178 -10.19 -27.59 -2.70
CA SER A 178 -9.26 -27.30 -1.59
C SER A 178 -7.84 -26.96 -2.07
N GLY A 179 -7.34 -27.62 -3.12
CA GLY A 179 -6.00 -27.38 -3.68
C GLY A 179 -5.85 -26.08 -4.47
N THR A 180 -6.83 -25.75 -5.32
CA THR A 180 -6.85 -24.52 -6.15
C THR A 180 -7.10 -23.25 -5.32
N ALA A 181 -7.87 -23.34 -4.23
CA ALA A 181 -8.09 -22.22 -3.32
C ALA A 181 -6.78 -21.81 -2.62
N GLY A 182 -5.97 -22.78 -2.18
CA GLY A 182 -4.65 -22.54 -1.59
C GLY A 182 -3.66 -21.91 -2.56
N ALA A 183 -3.59 -22.43 -3.80
CA ALA A 183 -2.73 -21.88 -4.85
C ALA A 183 -3.10 -20.43 -5.20
N SER A 184 -4.41 -20.14 -5.34
CA SER A 184 -4.89 -18.79 -5.62
C SER A 184 -4.53 -17.77 -4.53
N LEU A 185 -4.51 -18.19 -3.26
CA LEU A 185 -4.16 -17.31 -2.14
C LEU A 185 -2.66 -16.96 -2.13
N TRP A 186 -1.80 -17.92 -2.44
CA TRP A 186 -0.36 -17.66 -2.57
C TRP A 186 -0.03 -16.75 -3.74
N LEU A 187 -0.77 -16.85 -4.85
CA LEU A 187 -0.66 -15.90 -5.96
C LEU A 187 -1.00 -14.48 -5.53
N TRP A 188 -2.07 -14.28 -4.75
CA TRP A 188 -2.39 -12.95 -4.20
C TRP A 188 -1.32 -12.43 -3.25
N ARG A 189 -0.73 -13.30 -2.42
CA ARG A 189 0.39 -12.92 -1.55
C ARG A 189 1.61 -12.49 -2.35
N ALA A 190 2.00 -13.27 -3.37
CA ALA A 190 3.10 -12.93 -4.26
C ALA A 190 2.84 -11.61 -4.99
N PHE A 191 1.60 -11.40 -5.49
CA PHE A 191 1.20 -10.14 -6.08
C PHE A 191 1.34 -8.96 -5.10
N GLY A 192 0.97 -9.15 -3.83
CA GLY A 192 1.17 -8.14 -2.79
C GLY A 192 2.65 -7.82 -2.54
N VAL A 193 3.53 -8.81 -2.58
CA VAL A 193 4.98 -8.54 -2.52
C VAL A 193 5.43 -7.72 -3.73
N CYS A 194 4.98 -8.07 -4.94
CA CYS A 194 5.31 -7.33 -6.16
C CYS A 194 4.84 -5.87 -6.12
N THR A 195 3.62 -5.60 -5.64
CA THR A 195 3.11 -4.22 -5.50
C THR A 195 3.95 -3.43 -4.50
N GLY A 196 4.41 -4.09 -3.42
CA GLY A 196 5.37 -3.54 -2.48
C GLY A 196 6.72 -3.18 -3.09
N MET A 197 7.27 -4.05 -3.94
CA MET A 197 8.50 -3.77 -4.67
C MET A 197 8.35 -2.55 -5.58
N CYS A 198 7.22 -2.43 -6.29
CA CYS A 198 6.89 -1.24 -7.08
C CYS A 198 6.86 0.03 -6.21
N SER A 199 6.31 -0.06 -4.99
CA SER A 199 6.28 1.08 -4.06
C SER A 199 7.69 1.52 -3.60
N ALA A 200 8.60 0.58 -3.37
CA ALA A 200 10.00 0.92 -3.06
C ALA A 200 10.69 1.60 -4.24
N VAL A 201 10.51 1.08 -5.45
CA VAL A 201 11.02 1.69 -6.69
C VAL A 201 10.44 3.09 -6.88
N GLN A 202 9.13 3.25 -6.71
CA GLN A 202 8.45 4.55 -6.75
C GLN A 202 9.10 5.54 -5.77
N THR A 203 9.31 5.12 -4.52
CA THR A 203 9.86 5.98 -3.46
C THR A 203 11.28 6.43 -3.79
N ALA A 204 12.12 5.52 -4.29
CA ALA A 204 13.49 5.84 -4.70
C ALA A 204 13.53 6.83 -5.88
N ILE A 205 12.74 6.58 -6.92
CA ILE A 205 12.64 7.48 -8.09
C ILE A 205 12.08 8.84 -7.68
N LEU A 206 11.05 8.86 -6.85
CA LEU A 206 10.41 10.09 -6.38
C LEU A 206 11.35 10.95 -5.53
N GLY A 207 12.21 10.32 -4.72
CA GLY A 207 13.27 11.02 -3.98
C GLY A 207 14.23 11.75 -4.91
N ARG A 208 14.70 11.07 -5.96
CA ARG A 208 15.59 11.65 -6.98
C ARG A 208 14.92 12.75 -7.80
N LEU A 209 13.67 12.53 -8.23
CA LEU A 209 12.90 13.54 -8.93
C LEU A 209 12.65 14.78 -8.03
N GLY A 210 12.42 14.56 -6.73
CA GLY A 210 12.28 15.62 -5.73
C GLY A 210 13.53 16.49 -5.62
N THR A 211 14.72 15.88 -5.61
CA THR A 211 15.98 16.63 -5.62
C THR A 211 16.21 17.37 -6.94
N ALA A 212 15.91 16.74 -8.07
CA ALA A 212 16.09 17.35 -9.40
C ALA A 212 15.14 18.56 -9.63
N LEU A 213 13.91 18.48 -9.14
CA LEU A 213 12.93 19.57 -9.22
C LEU A 213 13.08 20.63 -8.10
N GLY A 214 13.96 20.38 -7.12
CA GLY A 214 14.13 21.22 -5.94
C GLY A 214 12.87 21.29 -5.05
N SER A 215 11.92 20.37 -5.21
CA SER A 215 10.67 20.36 -4.44
C SER A 215 10.00 18.98 -4.43
N PRO A 216 9.80 18.39 -3.24
CA PRO A 216 9.00 17.18 -3.03
C PRO A 216 7.56 17.28 -3.55
N ILE A 217 6.97 18.48 -3.48
CA ILE A 217 5.60 18.73 -3.94
C ILE A 217 5.53 18.61 -5.46
N LYS A 218 6.47 19.23 -6.19
CA LYS A 218 6.53 19.16 -7.66
C LYS A 218 6.73 17.71 -8.15
N ALA A 219 7.63 16.97 -7.50
CA ALA A 219 7.85 15.56 -7.83
C ALA A 219 6.60 14.71 -7.60
N SER A 220 5.90 14.95 -6.49
CA SER A 220 4.62 14.30 -6.19
C SER A 220 3.57 14.63 -7.25
N LEU A 221 3.46 15.90 -7.67
CA LEU A 221 2.55 16.33 -8.72
C LEU A 221 2.83 15.62 -10.05
N VAL A 222 4.09 15.61 -10.52
CA VAL A 222 4.50 14.91 -11.74
C VAL A 222 4.12 13.43 -11.66
N SER A 223 4.42 12.78 -10.54
CA SER A 223 4.05 11.38 -10.29
C SER A 223 2.54 11.14 -10.38
N PHE A 224 1.73 12.01 -9.75
CA PHE A 224 0.28 11.91 -9.80
C PHE A 224 -0.28 12.16 -11.20
N MET A 225 0.24 13.13 -11.94
CA MET A 225 -0.17 13.39 -13.32
C MET A 225 0.14 12.21 -14.24
N VAL A 226 1.36 11.65 -14.17
CA VAL A 226 1.73 10.48 -14.97
C VAL A 226 0.87 9.26 -14.61
N GLY A 227 0.61 9.05 -13.32
CA GLY A 227 -0.29 7.98 -12.86
C GLY A 227 -1.73 8.17 -13.32
N MET A 228 -2.26 9.40 -13.26
CA MET A 228 -3.59 9.75 -13.75
C MET A 228 -3.72 9.49 -15.24
N LEU A 229 -2.75 9.94 -16.06
CA LEU A 229 -2.75 9.74 -17.50
C LEU A 229 -2.66 8.24 -17.87
N ALA A 230 -1.79 7.49 -17.20
CA ALA A 230 -1.68 6.06 -17.41
C ALA A 230 -3.00 5.33 -17.06
N LEU A 231 -3.62 5.67 -15.94
CA LEU A 231 -4.93 5.12 -15.57
C LEU A 231 -6.04 5.52 -16.53
N ALA A 232 -6.02 6.75 -17.06
CA ALA A 232 -6.98 7.19 -18.05
C ALA A 232 -6.87 6.32 -19.32
N VAL A 233 -5.66 6.10 -19.82
CA VAL A 233 -5.42 5.18 -20.95
C VAL A 233 -5.89 3.77 -20.64
N VAL A 234 -5.56 3.22 -19.46
CA VAL A 234 -5.99 1.88 -19.05
C VAL A 234 -7.53 1.78 -19.01
N VAL A 235 -8.22 2.74 -18.40
CA VAL A 235 -9.69 2.74 -18.34
C VAL A 235 -10.30 2.90 -19.73
N GLY A 236 -9.77 3.79 -20.57
CA GLY A 236 -10.24 4.01 -21.93
C GLY A 236 -10.08 2.78 -22.82
N VAL A 237 -8.97 2.04 -22.71
CA VAL A 237 -8.69 0.86 -23.53
C VAL A 237 -9.35 -0.39 -22.97
N ALA A 238 -9.22 -0.66 -21.67
CA ALA A 238 -9.66 -1.91 -21.05
C ALA A 238 -11.15 -1.92 -20.69
N GLU A 239 -11.70 -0.78 -20.23
CA GLU A 239 -13.09 -0.70 -19.76
C GLU A 239 -13.99 0.05 -20.74
N ARG A 240 -13.42 0.84 -21.67
CA ARG A 240 -14.13 1.64 -22.69
C ARG A 240 -15.20 2.59 -22.15
N SER A 241 -15.20 2.82 -20.84
CA SER A 241 -16.16 3.68 -20.15
C SER A 241 -15.53 4.30 -18.92
N TYR A 242 -15.69 5.61 -18.79
CA TYR A 242 -15.32 6.38 -17.61
C TYR A 242 -16.50 6.58 -16.66
N ASP A 243 -17.55 5.76 -16.78
CA ASP A 243 -18.77 5.95 -16.00
C ASP A 243 -18.50 5.83 -14.49
N ILE A 244 -18.78 6.91 -13.77
CA ILE A 244 -18.72 7.01 -12.31
C ILE A 244 -20.10 7.29 -11.71
N THR A 245 -21.17 7.33 -12.53
CA THR A 245 -22.55 7.58 -12.11
C THR A 245 -23.01 6.68 -10.96
N PRO A 246 -22.66 5.38 -10.91
CA PRO A 246 -22.98 4.53 -9.77
C PRO A 246 -22.45 5.05 -8.42
N ALA A 247 -21.31 5.74 -8.43
CA ALA A 247 -20.72 6.34 -7.24
C ALA A 247 -21.43 7.63 -6.80
N LEU A 248 -22.06 8.39 -7.72
CA LEU A 248 -22.78 9.63 -7.40
C LEU A 248 -24.14 9.39 -6.70
N ARG A 249 -24.58 8.14 -6.56
CA ARG A 249 -25.84 7.81 -5.89
C ARG A 249 -25.83 8.24 -4.42
N ARG A 250 -26.94 8.83 -3.96
CA ARG A 250 -27.12 9.45 -2.63
C ARG A 250 -26.85 8.52 -1.44
N ASN A 251 -26.86 7.20 -1.65
CA ASN A 251 -26.59 6.20 -0.60
C ASN A 251 -25.09 5.95 -0.34
N ASN A 252 -24.20 6.54 -1.15
CA ASN A 252 -22.76 6.36 -0.98
C ASN A 252 -22.17 7.41 -0.02
N PRO A 253 -21.25 7.01 0.87
CA PRO A 253 -20.67 7.93 1.82
C PRO A 253 -19.71 8.93 1.16
N VAL A 254 -19.80 10.22 1.51
CA VAL A 254 -18.98 11.29 0.91
C VAL A 254 -17.48 11.12 1.18
N TRP A 255 -17.10 10.50 2.30
CA TRP A 255 -15.70 10.25 2.64
C TRP A 255 -14.96 9.38 1.62
N MET A 256 -15.68 8.61 0.78
CA MET A 256 -15.04 7.74 -0.22
C MET A 256 -14.22 8.52 -1.27
N TRP A 257 -14.56 9.80 -1.49
CA TRP A 257 -13.86 10.67 -2.44
C TRP A 257 -12.53 11.20 -1.89
N ALA A 258 -12.28 11.07 -0.58
CA ALA A 258 -11.05 11.57 0.05
C ALA A 258 -9.81 10.70 -0.26
N GLY A 259 -9.98 9.53 -0.90
CA GLY A 259 -8.89 8.59 -1.14
C GLY A 259 -7.72 9.19 -1.94
N GLY A 260 -8.02 10.08 -2.89
CA GLY A 260 -7.02 10.82 -3.64
C GLY A 260 -6.24 11.84 -2.80
N LEU A 261 -6.95 12.58 -1.95
CA LEU A 261 -6.34 13.54 -1.02
C LEU A 261 -5.40 12.83 -0.04
N LEU A 262 -5.87 11.73 0.57
CA LEU A 262 -5.06 10.91 1.47
C LEU A 262 -3.81 10.38 0.77
N GLY A 263 -3.94 9.93 -0.49
CA GLY A 263 -2.79 9.50 -1.28
C GLY A 263 -1.79 10.60 -1.57
N GLY A 264 -2.27 11.80 -1.92
CA GLY A 264 -1.42 12.97 -2.12
C GLY A 264 -0.62 13.30 -0.86
N VAL A 265 -1.27 13.27 0.31
CA VAL A 265 -0.61 13.47 1.61
C VAL A 265 0.43 12.38 1.88
N VAL A 266 0.09 11.10 1.72
CA VAL A 266 1.02 9.98 1.96
C VAL A 266 2.27 10.11 1.09
N VAL A 267 2.10 10.37 -0.21
CA VAL A 267 3.22 10.50 -1.16
C VAL A 267 4.06 11.73 -0.85
N LEU A 268 3.42 12.86 -0.54
CA LEU A 268 4.11 14.09 -0.15
C LEU A 268 4.91 13.89 1.14
N THR A 269 4.31 13.29 2.16
CA THR A 269 4.96 12.93 3.41
C THR A 269 6.17 12.04 3.13
N ASN A 270 6.02 10.97 2.35
CA ASN A 270 7.15 10.09 2.01
C ASN A 270 8.27 10.82 1.26
N SER A 271 7.92 11.70 0.32
CA SER A 271 8.89 12.50 -0.43
C SER A 271 9.65 13.46 0.49
N LEU A 272 8.94 14.16 1.38
CA LEU A 272 9.52 15.08 2.37
C LEU A 272 10.40 14.36 3.40
N LEU A 273 9.96 13.21 3.93
CA LEU A 273 10.81 12.42 4.82
C LEU A 273 12.05 11.93 4.08
N SER A 274 11.89 11.42 2.85
CA SER A 274 13.01 10.87 2.10
C SER A 274 14.10 11.91 1.81
N SER A 275 13.72 13.17 1.57
CA SER A 275 14.69 14.24 1.32
C SER A 275 15.44 14.69 2.58
N HIS A 276 14.85 14.56 3.78
CA HIS A 276 15.46 15.04 5.04
C HIS A 276 16.10 13.93 5.87
N LEU A 277 15.47 12.76 5.93
CA LEU A 277 15.88 11.61 6.75
C LEU A 277 16.62 10.54 5.95
N GLY A 278 16.59 10.63 4.62
CA GLY A 278 16.99 9.57 3.70
C GLY A 278 15.93 8.47 3.56
N THR A 279 16.04 7.70 2.47
CA THR A 279 15.09 6.64 2.09
C THR A 279 14.91 5.58 3.18
N GLY A 280 16.02 5.09 3.75
CA GLY A 280 15.98 3.99 4.74
C GLY A 280 15.19 4.33 6.00
N LEU A 281 15.49 5.46 6.67
CA LEU A 281 14.79 5.85 7.91
C LEU A 281 13.32 6.21 7.65
N THR A 282 13.04 6.80 6.48
CA THR A 282 11.68 7.07 6.02
C THR A 282 10.85 5.80 5.94
N VAL A 283 11.37 4.77 5.28
CA VAL A 283 10.70 3.47 5.18
C VAL A 283 10.39 2.92 6.56
N VAL A 284 11.35 2.91 7.50
CA VAL A 284 11.10 2.40 8.87
C VAL A 284 9.92 3.09 9.55
N ILE A 285 9.93 4.42 9.56
CA ILE A 285 8.93 5.22 10.28
C ILE A 285 7.56 5.09 9.60
N VAL A 286 7.52 5.11 8.28
CA VAL A 286 6.28 4.96 7.50
C VAL A 286 5.71 3.56 7.68
N LEU A 287 6.55 2.52 7.62
CA LEU A 287 6.16 1.13 7.89
C LEU A 287 5.57 1.00 9.30
N ALA A 288 6.16 1.68 10.29
CA ALA A 288 5.62 1.72 11.64
C ALA A 288 4.24 2.34 11.71
N GLY A 289 4.06 3.47 11.05
CA GLY A 289 2.74 4.09 10.90
C GLY A 289 1.73 3.18 10.22
N GLN A 290 2.11 2.53 9.11
CA GLN A 290 1.23 1.66 8.33
C GLN A 290 0.71 0.48 9.14
N VAL A 291 1.60 -0.18 9.87
CA VAL A 291 1.25 -1.26 10.78
C VAL A 291 0.30 -0.77 11.88
N LEU A 292 0.68 0.32 12.57
CA LEU A 292 -0.12 0.86 13.67
C LEU A 292 -1.52 1.27 13.19
N GLY A 293 -1.60 1.98 12.05
CA GLY A 293 -2.86 2.36 11.43
C GLY A 293 -3.71 1.16 11.03
N SER A 294 -3.10 0.10 10.48
CA SER A 294 -3.82 -1.13 10.13
C SER A 294 -4.41 -1.81 11.38
N VAL A 295 -3.67 -1.87 12.48
CA VAL A 295 -4.13 -2.47 13.74
C VAL A 295 -5.29 -1.67 14.32
N VAL A 296 -5.22 -0.34 14.30
CA VAL A 296 -6.30 0.55 14.76
C VAL A 296 -7.58 0.34 13.93
N ILE A 297 -7.46 0.31 12.60
CA ILE A 297 -8.61 0.07 11.71
C ILE A 297 -9.24 -1.29 12.00
N ASP A 298 -8.43 -2.35 12.10
CA ASP A 298 -8.91 -3.72 12.33
C ASP A 298 -9.54 -3.91 13.71
N HIS A 299 -9.01 -3.23 14.74
CA HIS A 299 -9.52 -3.30 16.11
C HIS A 299 -10.90 -2.65 16.23
N PHE A 300 -11.06 -1.44 15.68
CA PHE A 300 -12.32 -0.69 15.77
C PHE A 300 -13.33 -1.06 14.67
N GLY A 301 -12.88 -1.71 13.59
CA GLY A 301 -13.70 -1.99 12.41
C GLY A 301 -14.05 -0.71 11.64
N LEU A 302 -13.13 0.25 11.59
CA LEU A 302 -13.35 1.53 10.93
C LEU A 302 -13.54 1.32 9.41
N LEU A 303 -14.27 2.22 8.75
CA LEU A 303 -14.42 2.24 7.28
C LEU A 303 -15.02 0.94 6.68
N GLU A 304 -15.98 0.33 7.39
CA GLU A 304 -16.67 -0.90 6.96
C GLU A 304 -15.74 -2.13 6.80
N THR A 305 -14.62 -2.13 7.51
CA THR A 305 -13.74 -3.30 7.59
C THR A 305 -14.27 -4.30 8.62
N PRO A 306 -14.23 -5.62 8.34
CA PRO A 306 -14.64 -6.63 9.32
C PRO A 306 -13.74 -6.56 10.56
N ARG A 307 -14.34 -6.42 11.76
CA ARG A 307 -13.60 -6.38 13.03
C ARG A 307 -12.80 -7.66 13.23
N LYS A 308 -11.50 -7.52 13.55
CA LYS A 308 -10.64 -8.64 13.89
C LYS A 308 -10.00 -8.41 15.27
N PRO A 309 -10.11 -9.37 16.22
CA PRO A 309 -9.51 -9.20 17.53
C PRO A 309 -7.98 -9.17 17.42
N VAL A 310 -7.38 -8.07 17.85
CA VAL A 310 -5.92 -7.91 17.96
C VAL A 310 -5.46 -8.59 19.24
N ARG A 311 -4.75 -9.71 19.14
CA ARG A 311 -4.20 -10.44 20.29
C ARG A 311 -2.75 -10.05 20.54
N ILE A 312 -2.30 -10.15 21.78
CA ILE A 312 -0.95 -9.76 22.26
C ILE A 312 0.19 -10.29 21.36
N LEU A 313 0.05 -11.49 20.79
CA LEU A 313 1.07 -12.04 19.90
C LEU A 313 1.24 -11.30 18.56
N HIS A 314 0.22 -10.60 18.05
CA HIS A 314 0.40 -9.71 16.89
C HIS A 314 1.32 -8.53 17.25
N VAL A 315 1.17 -8.00 18.48
CA VAL A 315 2.03 -6.94 18.99
C VAL A 315 3.47 -7.41 19.13
N VAL A 316 3.68 -8.65 19.59
CA VAL A 316 5.02 -9.25 19.69
C VAL A 316 5.66 -9.44 18.31
N GLY A 317 4.94 -10.03 17.34
CA GLY A 317 5.47 -10.20 15.98
C GLY A 317 5.82 -8.87 15.30
N LEU A 318 5.01 -7.84 15.54
CA LEU A 318 5.30 -6.48 15.08
C LEU A 318 6.50 -5.86 15.80
N ALA A 319 6.63 -6.04 17.11
CA ALA A 319 7.79 -5.56 17.87
C ALA A 319 9.09 -6.18 17.36
N VAL A 320 9.09 -7.49 17.07
CA VAL A 320 10.24 -8.18 16.45
C VAL A 320 10.52 -7.60 15.06
N ALA A 321 9.48 -7.34 14.26
CA ALA A 321 9.66 -6.74 12.95
C ALA A 321 10.31 -5.36 13.04
N PHE A 322 9.87 -4.52 13.97
CA PHE A 322 10.47 -3.19 14.21
C PHE A 322 11.89 -3.25 14.72
N ALA A 323 12.21 -4.20 15.61
CA ALA A 323 13.57 -4.41 16.08
C ALA A 323 14.50 -4.78 14.91
N GLY A 324 14.05 -5.66 14.01
CA GLY A 324 14.77 -6.00 12.80
C GLY A 324 15.01 -4.79 11.90
N ILE A 325 13.96 -4.01 11.63
CA ILE A 325 14.06 -2.80 10.82
C ILE A 325 15.00 -1.75 11.46
N ALA A 326 14.96 -1.58 12.78
CA ALA A 326 15.87 -0.70 13.50
C ALA A 326 17.34 -1.16 13.35
N LEU A 327 17.60 -2.46 13.43
CA LEU A 327 18.94 -3.04 13.25
C LEU A 327 19.49 -2.79 11.83
N ILE A 328 18.65 -2.92 10.79
CA ILE A 328 19.04 -2.58 9.39
C ILE A 328 19.52 -1.14 9.27
N ARG A 329 18.98 -0.23 10.10
CA ARG A 329 19.31 1.19 10.03
C ARG A 329 20.55 1.57 10.85
N LEU A 330 20.75 0.89 11.98
CA LEU A 330 21.88 1.16 12.89
C LEU A 330 23.21 0.59 12.38
N THR A 331 23.21 -0.12 11.23
CA THR A 331 24.37 -0.80 10.65
C THR A 331 24.48 -0.59 9.14
#